data_AF-A0A292R514-F1
#
_entry.id   AF-A0A292R514-F1
#
_cell.length_a   1.000
_cell.length_b   1.000
_cell.length_c   1.000
_cell.angle_alpha   90.00
_cell.angle_beta   90.00
_cell.angle_gamma   90.00
#
_symmetry.space_group_name_H-M   'P 1'
#
loop_
_entity.id
_entity.type
_entity.pdbx_description
1 polymer ?
#
loop_
_entity_poly.entity_id
_entity_poly.type
_entity_poly.pdbx_seq_one_letter_code
_entity_poly.pdbx_strand_id
1 'polypeptide(L)'
;MKNLLTTLILLIITVGVVFADTKIPVQLIKIKDGDTVDVRIEKNTFPVRLIGIDCYETGRIHRAYHQAYDNNLSIDEVIARGKQSTVNEDLQKNGGCMIYDYK
;
A
#
# COMPACT_ATOMS: atom_id res chain seq x y z
N MET A 1 -12.38 7.52 52.49
CA MET A 1 -11.61 8.32 51.49
C MET A 1 -10.52 7.50 50.78
N LYS A 2 -9.70 6.70 51.49
CA LYS A 2 -8.68 5.83 50.87
C LYS A 2 -9.24 4.94 49.74
N ASN A 3 -10.39 4.29 49.98
CA ASN A 3 -11.00 3.38 49.01
C ASN A 3 -11.46 4.08 47.72
N LEU A 4 -11.90 5.34 47.82
CA LEU A 4 -12.31 6.16 46.68
C LEU A 4 -11.10 6.60 45.85
N LEU A 5 -10.01 6.94 46.53
CA LEU A 5 -8.74 7.32 45.91
C LEU A 5 -8.14 6.12 45.15
N THR A 6 -8.17 4.93 45.74
CA THR A 6 -7.71 3.70 45.07
C THR A 6 -8.56 3.33 43.86
N THR A 7 -9.88 3.48 43.93
CA THR A 7 -10.75 3.24 42.75
C THR A 7 -10.52 4.27 41.64
N LEU A 8 -10.24 5.53 42.00
CA LEU A 8 -9.96 6.58 41.01
C LEU A 8 -8.61 6.34 40.30
N ILE A 9 -7.59 5.91 41.06
CA ILE A 9 -6.29 5.55 40.50
C ILE A 9 -6.41 4.33 39.57
N LEU A 10 -7.19 3.32 39.96
CA LEU A 10 -7.41 2.13 39.15
C LEU A 10 -8.17 2.46 37.84
N LEU A 11 -9.13 3.38 37.90
CA LEU A 11 -9.87 3.86 36.73
C LEU A 11 -8.96 4.60 35.75
N ILE A 12 -8.03 5.44 36.22
CA ILE A 12 -7.10 6.19 35.36
C ILE A 12 -6.13 5.26 34.61
N ILE A 13 -5.71 4.15 35.23
CA ILE A 13 -4.79 3.18 34.63
C ILE A 13 -5.47 2.37 33.50
N THR A 14 -6.80 2.17 33.56
CA THR A 14 -7.53 1.41 32.53
C THR A 14 -8.02 2.25 31.36
N VAL A 15 -8.03 3.58 31.45
CA VAL A 15 -8.35 4.48 30.31
C VAL A 15 -7.16 4.78 29.41
N GLY A 16 -6.05 4.05 29.56
CA GLY A 16 -4.92 4.12 28.65
C GLY A 16 -5.40 3.84 27.22
N VAL A 17 -5.56 4.90 26.44
CA VAL A 17 -6.10 4.85 25.10
C VAL A 17 -5.08 4.14 24.20
N VAL A 18 -5.33 2.87 23.87
CA VAL A 18 -4.54 2.15 22.89
C VAL A 18 -5.06 2.53 21.51
N PHE A 19 -4.57 3.66 20.99
CA PHE A 19 -4.62 3.95 19.56
C PHE A 19 -3.20 3.92 19.04
N ALA A 20 -2.70 2.71 18.80
CA ALA A 20 -1.50 2.54 18.03
C ALA A 20 -1.94 2.25 16.59
N ASP A 21 -2.05 3.31 15.76
CA ASP A 21 -1.91 3.17 14.31
C ASP A 21 -0.47 2.68 14.07
N THR A 22 -0.25 1.37 14.21
CA THR A 22 1.07 0.77 14.05
C THR A 22 1.38 0.72 12.57
N LYS A 23 1.98 1.80 12.10
CA LYS A 23 2.60 1.87 10.79
C LYS A 23 3.87 1.02 10.80
N ILE A 24 3.93 0.02 9.92
CA ILE A 24 5.13 -0.78 9.73
C ILE A 24 5.97 -0.11 8.63
N PRO A 25 7.20 0.36 8.93
CA PRO A 25 8.08 0.87 7.89
C PRO A 25 8.51 -0.28 6.99
N VAL A 26 8.33 -0.13 5.68
CA VAL A 26 8.76 -1.12 4.70
C VAL A 26 9.62 -0.46 3.64
N GLN A 27 10.64 -1.19 3.19
CA GLN A 27 11.46 -0.76 2.07
C GLN A 27 10.80 -1.26 0.78
N LEU A 28 10.43 -0.34 -0.11
CA LEU A 28 9.93 -0.69 -1.43
C LEU A 28 11.10 -1.13 -2.31
N ILE A 29 11.04 -2.37 -2.81
CA ILE A 29 12.11 -3.00 -3.60
C ILE A 29 11.85 -2.85 -5.09
N LYS A 30 10.61 -3.15 -5.52
CA LYS A 30 10.23 -3.13 -6.93
C LYS A 30 8.73 -2.91 -7.08
N ILE A 31 8.33 -2.22 -8.15
CA ILE A 31 6.97 -2.19 -8.65
C ILE A 31 6.82 -3.33 -9.67
N LYS A 32 5.90 -4.27 -9.42
CA LYS A 32 5.65 -5.41 -10.33
C LYS A 32 4.69 -4.99 -11.43
N ASP A 33 3.55 -4.48 -11.01
CA ASP A 33 2.50 -3.84 -11.78
C ASP A 33 2.07 -2.60 -10.97
N GLY A 34 1.26 -1.72 -11.55
CA GLY A 34 0.97 -0.43 -10.91
C GLY A 34 0.24 -0.53 -9.56
N ASP A 35 -0.38 -1.66 -9.24
CA ASP A 35 -1.08 -1.92 -7.97
C ASP A 35 -0.41 -3.00 -7.08
N THR A 36 0.64 -3.70 -7.53
CA THR A 36 1.40 -4.67 -6.72
C THR A 36 2.87 -4.34 -6.69
N VAL A 37 3.41 -4.37 -5.47
CA VAL A 37 4.80 -4.04 -5.18
C VAL A 37 5.48 -5.17 -4.40
N ASP A 38 6.77 -5.34 -4.61
CA ASP A 38 7.60 -6.12 -3.70
C ASP A 38 8.18 -5.20 -2.63
N VAL A 39 7.85 -5.48 -1.37
CA VAL A 39 8.37 -4.76 -0.21
C VAL A 39 9.25 -5.68 0.63
N ARG A 40 10.25 -5.10 1.29
CA ARG A 40 11.07 -5.77 2.28
C ARG A 40 10.66 -5.30 3.66
N ILE A 41 10.35 -6.29 4.50
CA ILE A 41 10.10 -6.12 5.93
C ILE A 41 11.20 -6.92 6.62
N GLU A 42 12.05 -6.22 7.36
CA GLU A 42 13.27 -6.78 7.95
C GLU A 42 14.15 -7.49 6.91
N LYS A 43 14.21 -8.82 6.94
CA LYS A 43 15.02 -9.67 6.03
C LYS A 43 14.22 -10.36 4.94
N ASN A 44 12.90 -10.26 4.97
CA ASN A 44 12.00 -10.99 4.09
C ASN A 44 11.37 -10.07 3.05
N THR A 45 11.14 -10.60 1.85
CA THR A 45 10.47 -9.89 0.75
C THR A 45 9.06 -10.43 0.58
N PHE A 46 8.09 -9.54 0.48
CA PHE A 46 6.67 -9.87 0.33
C PHE A 46 6.07 -9.14 -0.87
N PRO A 47 5.26 -9.81 -1.70
CA PRO A 47 4.38 -9.13 -2.63
C PRO A 47 3.21 -8.50 -1.86
N VAL A 48 2.97 -7.21 -2.06
CA VAL A 48 1.87 -6.46 -1.45
C VAL A 48 1.04 -5.81 -2.55
N ARG A 49 -0.29 -6.02 -2.49
CA ARG A 49 -1.24 -5.40 -3.40
C ARG A 49 -1.93 -4.21 -2.74
N LEU A 50 -1.95 -3.09 -3.44
CA LEU A 50 -2.55 -1.82 -3.03
C LEU A 50 -4.04 -1.83 -3.35
N ILE A 51 -4.86 -2.13 -2.35
CA ILE A 51 -6.31 -2.14 -2.52
C ILE A 51 -6.83 -0.72 -2.79
N GLY A 52 -7.72 -0.58 -3.78
CA GLY A 52 -8.28 0.70 -4.19
C GLY A 52 -7.45 1.45 -5.23
N ILE A 53 -6.28 0.93 -5.60
CA ILE A 53 -5.53 1.35 -6.78
C ILE A 53 -5.80 0.33 -7.88
N ASP A 54 -6.32 0.79 -9.02
CA ASP A 54 -6.46 -0.05 -10.20
C ASP A 54 -5.61 0.51 -11.34
N CYS A 55 -4.75 -0.33 -11.90
CA CYS A 55 -3.81 0.05 -12.93
C CYS A 55 -4.12 -0.64 -14.26
N TYR A 56 -3.72 0.03 -15.35
CA TYR A 56 -3.89 -0.51 -16.69
C TYR A 56 -2.99 -1.71 -16.91
N GLU A 57 -3.47 -2.65 -17.71
CA GLU A 57 -2.72 -3.84 -18.08
C GLU A 57 -1.45 -3.52 -18.87
N THR A 58 -0.39 -4.30 -18.67
CA THR A 58 0.88 -4.17 -19.39
C THR A 58 0.95 -5.05 -20.65
N GLY A 59 -0.02 -5.96 -20.82
CA GLY A 59 -0.12 -6.90 -21.95
C GLY A 59 -1.52 -6.92 -22.58
N ARG A 60 -1.61 -7.32 -23.85
CA ARG A 60 -2.87 -7.40 -24.60
C ARG A 60 -3.68 -8.63 -24.16
N ILE A 61 -4.37 -8.50 -23.04
CA ILE A 61 -5.25 -9.53 -22.47
C ILE A 61 -6.70 -9.07 -22.48
N HIS A 62 -7.64 -10.00 -22.28
CA HIS A 62 -9.09 -9.71 -22.32
C HIS A 62 -9.47 -8.48 -21.46
N ARG A 63 -8.91 -8.35 -20.25
CA ARG A 63 -9.15 -7.19 -19.38
C ARG A 63 -8.67 -5.87 -19.97
N ALA A 64 -7.56 -5.85 -20.68
CA ALA A 64 -7.03 -4.64 -21.32
C ALA A 64 -7.98 -4.11 -22.41
N TYR A 65 -8.67 -5.00 -23.12
CA TYR A 65 -9.69 -4.61 -24.10
C TYR A 65 -10.95 -4.03 -23.44
N HIS A 66 -11.38 -4.57 -22.30
CA HIS A 66 -12.44 -3.95 -21.50
C HIS A 66 -12.04 -2.57 -21.00
N GLN A 67 -10.84 -2.43 -20.45
CA GLN A 67 -10.30 -1.12 -20.04
C GLN A 67 -10.25 -0.12 -21.20
N ALA A 68 -9.85 -0.56 -22.41
CA ALA A 68 -9.84 0.28 -23.59
C ALA A 68 -11.26 0.75 -23.97
N TYR A 69 -12.23 -0.15 -23.96
CA TYR A 69 -13.63 0.15 -24.24
C TYR A 69 -14.24 1.09 -23.20
N ASP A 70 -14.13 0.77 -21.92
CA ASP A 70 -14.74 1.52 -20.82
C ASP A 70 -14.18 2.94 -20.71
N ASN A 71 -12.90 3.12 -21.06
CA ASN A 71 -12.20 4.41 -20.94
C ASN A 71 -12.05 5.16 -22.27
N ASN A 72 -12.63 4.67 -23.37
CA ASN A 72 -12.47 5.23 -24.72
C ASN A 72 -10.99 5.44 -25.12
N LEU A 73 -10.14 4.46 -24.78
CA LEU A 73 -8.72 4.47 -25.12
C LEU A 73 -8.43 3.45 -26.23
N SER A 74 -7.33 3.66 -26.96
CA SER A 74 -6.78 2.59 -27.78
C SER A 74 -6.16 1.51 -26.90
N ILE A 75 -6.15 0.25 -27.36
CA ILE A 75 -5.46 -0.83 -26.66
C ILE A 75 -3.98 -0.48 -26.44
N ASP A 76 -3.34 0.18 -27.41
CA ASP A 76 -1.93 0.56 -27.30
C ASP A 76 -1.69 1.58 -26.20
N GLU A 77 -2.63 2.50 -26.00
CA GLU A 77 -2.57 3.49 -24.95
C GLU A 77 -2.79 2.89 -23.55
N VAL A 78 -3.71 1.92 -23.42
CA VAL A 78 -3.86 1.13 -22.19
C VAL A 78 -2.52 0.48 -21.81
N ILE A 79 -1.88 -0.18 -22.78
CA ILE A 79 -0.58 -0.83 -22.56
C ILE A 79 0.52 0.17 -22.21
N ALA A 80 0.56 1.32 -22.89
CA ALA A 80 1.55 2.36 -22.63
C ALA A 80 1.41 2.92 -21.20
N ARG A 81 0.18 3.22 -20.77
CA ARG A 81 -0.13 3.69 -19.41
C ARG A 81 0.18 2.62 -18.36
N GLY A 82 -0.14 1.36 -18.64
CA GLY A 82 0.23 0.23 -17.78
C GLY A 82 1.74 0.15 -17.59
N LYS A 83 2.52 0.23 -18.68
CA LYS A 83 3.99 0.22 -18.61
C LYS A 83 4.54 1.43 -17.84
N GLN A 84 3.98 2.62 -18.04
CA GLN A 84 4.37 3.81 -17.28
C GLN A 84 4.20 3.62 -15.78
N SER A 85 3.13 2.95 -15.33
CA SER A 85 2.91 2.69 -13.90
C SER A 85 3.95 1.75 -13.27
N THR A 86 4.67 0.96 -14.08
CA THR A 86 5.75 0.07 -13.61
C THR A 86 7.12 0.75 -13.52
N VAL A 87 7.29 1.90 -14.18
CA VAL A 87 8.55 2.61 -14.24
C VAL A 87 8.55 3.70 -13.18
N ASN A 88 9.36 3.52 -12.14
CA ASN A 88 9.67 4.59 -11.20
C ASN A 88 11.19 4.68 -11.06
N GLU A 89 11.80 5.54 -11.87
CA GLU A 89 13.26 5.73 -11.94
C GLU A 89 13.85 6.17 -10.61
N ASP A 90 13.11 6.99 -9.86
CA ASP A 90 13.55 7.46 -8.54
C ASP A 90 13.56 6.33 -7.52
N LEU A 91 12.57 5.44 -7.56
CA LEU A 91 12.58 4.21 -6.76
C LEU A 91 13.76 3.30 -7.09
N GLN A 92 14.11 3.19 -8.37
CA GLN A 92 15.26 2.40 -8.80
C GLN A 92 16.59 3.01 -8.36
N LYS A 93 16.69 4.35 -8.33
CA LYS A 93 17.92 5.08 -7.96
C LYS A 93 18.10 5.21 -6.46
N ASN A 94 17.03 5.53 -5.74
CA ASN A 94 17.09 6.01 -4.35
C ASN A 94 16.43 5.04 -3.36
N GLY A 95 15.70 4.04 -3.86
CA GLY A 95 14.78 3.26 -3.01
C GLY A 95 13.61 4.11 -2.51
N GLY A 96 12.56 3.45 -2.01
CA GLY A 96 11.41 4.14 -1.42
C GLY A 96 11.10 3.57 -0.03
N CYS A 97 10.68 4.44 0.88
CA CYS A 97 10.08 4.02 2.14
C CYS A 97 8.58 4.28 2.04
N MET A 98 7.79 3.22 2.20
CA MET A 98 6.33 3.32 2.23
C MET A 98 5.87 3.11 3.67
N ILE A 99 4.89 3.90 4.08
CA ILE A 99 4.31 3.80 5.42
C ILE A 99 2.87 3.33 5.25
N TYR A 100 2.58 2.10 5.70
CA TYR A 100 1.26 1.48 5.56
C TYR A 100 0.49 1.54 6.88
N ASP A 101 -0.77 1.98 6.79
CA ASP A 101 -1.73 1.86 7.88
C ASP A 101 -2.42 0.50 7.79
N TYR A 102 -2.29 -0.32 8.85
CA TYR A 102 -3.14 -1.48 9.06
C TYR A 102 -4.48 -0.97 9.61
N LYS A 103 -5.55 -1.09 8.82
CA LYS A 103 -6.93 -0.90 9.31
C LYS A 103 -7.44 -2.14 10.04
#